data_AF-A0A5R8M3C0-F1
#
_entry.id   AF-A0A5R8M3C0-F1
#
_cell.length_a   1.000
_cell.length_b   1.000
_cell.length_c   1.000
_cell.angle_alpha   90.00
_cell.angle_beta   90.00
_cell.angle_gamma   90.00
#
_symmetry.space_group_name_H-M   'P 1'
#
loop_
_entity.id
_entity.type
_entity.pdbx_description
1 polymer ?
#
loop_
_entity_poly.entity_id
_entity_poly.type
_entity_poly.pdbx_seq_one_letter_code
_entity_poly.pdbx_strand_id
1 'polypeptide(L)'
;ARYEAGDKKLGYAALCKELTGWRNSTETPWLKDAPIHPLQQSLKDLERAYANFFAKRTDFPRFKKKGQRDSFRYPDPKQIRLDQGNRRIFLPKLGWLRFRKSREVLGTVKNVTVS
;
A
#
# COMPACT_ATOMS: atom_id res chain seq x y z
N ALA A 1 -0.12 6.74 -22.49
CA ALA A 1 0.44 7.60 -21.41
C ALA A 1 1.80 7.07 -20.87
N ARG A 2 2.94 7.60 -21.34
CA ARG A 2 4.33 7.11 -21.09
C ARG A 2 4.73 5.78 -21.73
N TYR A 3 4.09 4.64 -21.43
CA TYR A 3 4.44 3.37 -22.08
C TYR A 3 4.16 3.38 -23.59
N GLU A 4 2.99 3.88 -23.98
CA GLU A 4 2.62 4.13 -25.39
C GLU A 4 3.48 5.23 -26.04
N ALA A 5 4.14 6.07 -25.25
CA ALA A 5 5.01 7.14 -25.72
C ALA A 5 6.50 6.73 -25.79
N GLY A 6 6.84 5.48 -25.44
CA GLY A 6 8.23 4.99 -25.45
C GLY A 6 9.11 5.51 -24.30
N ASP A 7 8.52 6.21 -23.32
CA ASP A 7 9.26 6.81 -22.22
C ASP A 7 9.81 5.77 -21.25
N LYS A 8 11.00 6.05 -20.71
CA LYS A 8 11.60 5.23 -19.64
C LYS A 8 10.65 5.16 -18.45
N LYS A 9 10.45 3.94 -17.94
CA LYS A 9 9.67 3.70 -16.72
C LYS A 9 10.21 4.56 -15.60
N LEU A 10 9.31 5.24 -14.89
CA LEU A 10 9.66 5.80 -13.60
C LEU A 10 9.94 4.65 -12.63
N GLY A 11 11.15 4.60 -12.08
CA GLY A 11 11.46 3.70 -10.98
C GLY A 11 10.72 4.10 -9.71
N TYR A 12 10.64 3.19 -8.73
CA TYR A 12 9.99 3.42 -7.44
C TYR A 12 10.36 4.76 -6.78
N ALA A 13 11.64 5.13 -6.78
CA ALA A 13 12.10 6.38 -6.18
C ALA A 13 11.49 7.62 -6.84
N ALA A 14 11.35 7.62 -8.17
CA ALA A 14 10.71 8.72 -8.90
C ALA A 14 9.20 8.77 -8.62
N LEU A 15 8.52 7.61 -8.56
CA LEU A 15 7.11 7.54 -8.20
C LEU A 15 6.85 8.02 -6.76
N CYS A 16 7.76 7.76 -5.82
CA CYS A 16 7.66 8.30 -4.45
C CYS A 16 7.82 9.83 -4.41
N LYS A 17 8.64 10.40 -5.29
CA LYS A 17 8.79 11.86 -5.42
C LYS A 17 7.49 12.49 -5.94
N GLU A 18 6.91 11.91 -7.00
CA GLU A 18 5.60 12.33 -7.53
C GLU A 18 4.50 12.21 -6.46
N LEU A 19 4.47 11.11 -5.71
CA LEU A 19 3.51 10.91 -4.62
C LEU A 19 3.60 12.00 -3.55
N THR A 20 4.81 12.46 -3.24
CA THR A 20 5.02 13.58 -2.31
C THR A 20 4.45 14.87 -2.89
N GLY A 21 4.64 15.11 -4.19
CA GLY A 21 4.03 16.22 -4.92
C GLY A 21 2.50 16.17 -4.86
N TRP A 22 1.90 15.03 -5.20
CA TRP A 22 0.44 14.86 -5.18
C TRP A 22 -0.15 15.03 -3.78
N ARG A 23 0.52 14.56 -2.73
CA ARG A 23 0.06 14.78 -1.34
C ARG A 23 0.04 16.24 -0.91
N ASN A 24 0.84 17.08 -1.56
CA ASN A 24 0.90 18.52 -1.32
C ASN A 24 0.07 19.32 -2.33
N SER A 25 -0.50 18.67 -3.35
CA SER A 25 -1.37 19.30 -4.35
C SER A 25 -2.76 19.56 -3.78
N THR A 26 -3.37 20.67 -4.19
CA THR A 26 -4.76 21.02 -3.88
C THR A 26 -5.78 20.14 -4.60
N GLU A 27 -5.37 19.45 -5.67
CA GLU A 27 -6.24 18.57 -6.45
C GLU A 27 -6.46 17.20 -5.80
N THR A 28 -5.50 16.74 -4.99
CA THR A 28 -5.55 15.42 -4.33
C THR A 28 -5.38 15.50 -2.81
N PRO A 29 -6.21 16.29 -2.10
CA PRO A 29 -6.09 16.47 -0.66
C PRO A 29 -6.32 15.16 0.13
N TRP A 30 -7.16 14.28 -0.40
CA TRP A 30 -7.50 12.97 0.17
C TRP A 30 -6.28 12.03 0.31
N LEU A 31 -5.19 12.25 -0.45
CA LEU A 31 -3.95 11.49 -0.30
C LEU A 31 -3.18 11.83 1.00
N LYS A 32 -3.48 12.99 1.60
CA LYS A 32 -2.90 13.41 2.89
C LYS A 32 -3.58 12.72 4.06
N ASP A 33 -4.86 12.40 3.91
CA ASP A 33 -5.66 11.69 4.91
C ASP A 33 -5.25 10.22 4.99
N ALA A 34 -4.88 9.63 3.85
CA ALA A 34 -4.34 8.29 3.79
C ALA A 34 -2.93 8.17 4.40
N PRO A 35 -2.61 7.05 5.07
CA PRO A 35 -1.26 6.80 5.55
C PRO A 35 -0.28 6.59 4.39
N ILE A 36 0.94 7.13 4.53
CA ILE A 36 1.95 7.16 3.45
C ILE A 36 2.48 5.77 3.08
N HIS A 37 2.65 4.86 4.04
CA HIS A 37 3.25 3.55 3.78
C HIS A 37 2.37 2.64 2.92
N PRO A 38 1.04 2.54 3.14
CA PRO A 38 0.16 1.87 2.19
C PRO A 38 0.21 2.45 0.78
N LEU A 39 0.27 3.78 0.63
CA LEU A 39 0.40 4.43 -0.68
C LEU A 39 1.72 4.05 -1.37
N GLN A 40 2.83 4.05 -0.64
CA GLN A 40 4.13 3.59 -1.15
C GLN A 40 4.10 2.11 -1.53
N GLN A 41 3.40 1.25 -0.77
CA GLN A 41 3.26 -0.16 -1.12
C GLN A 41 2.46 -0.36 -2.41
N SER A 42 1.43 0.44 -2.66
CA SER A 42 0.72 0.42 -3.96
C SER A 42 1.65 0.74 -5.13
N LEU A 43 2.61 1.67 -4.94
CA LEU A 43 3.64 1.97 -5.95
C LEU A 43 4.62 0.81 -6.16
N LYS A 44 5.02 0.11 -5.08
CA LYS A 44 5.87 -1.10 -5.19
C LYS A 44 5.15 -2.23 -5.93
N ASP A 45 3.87 -2.44 -5.61
CA ASP A 45 3.05 -3.44 -6.29
C ASP A 45 2.91 -3.11 -7.79
N LEU A 46 2.77 -1.83 -8.14
CA LEU A 46 2.75 -1.36 -9.53
C LEU A 46 4.07 -1.64 -10.25
N GLU A 47 5.21 -1.28 -9.64
CA GLU A 47 6.54 -1.54 -10.21
C GLU A 47 6.76 -3.03 -10.44
N ARG A 48 6.39 -3.87 -9.46
CA ARG A 48 6.49 -5.34 -9.57
C ARG A 48 5.57 -5.89 -10.66
N ALA A 49 4.35 -5.38 -10.79
CA ALA A 49 3.42 -5.80 -11.83
C ALA A 49 3.99 -5.51 -13.22
N TYR A 50 4.54 -4.31 -13.42
CA TYR A 50 5.25 -4.01 -14.66
C TYR A 50 6.50 -4.87 -14.83
N ALA A 51 7.34 -5.05 -13.82
CA ALA A 51 8.52 -5.92 -13.93
C ALA A 51 8.14 -7.32 -14.43
N ASN A 52 7.06 -7.91 -13.89
CA ASN A 52 6.56 -9.21 -14.33
C ASN A 52 5.98 -9.20 -15.75
N PHE A 53 5.26 -8.15 -16.14
CA PHE A 53 4.74 -7.98 -17.50
C PHE A 53 5.87 -7.95 -18.53
N PHE A 54 6.91 -7.16 -18.29
CA PHE A 54 8.06 -7.08 -19.18
C PHE A 54 8.91 -8.35 -19.19
N ALA A 55 8.94 -9.09 -18.08
CA ALA A 55 9.50 -10.44 -18.02
C ALA A 55 8.61 -11.51 -18.68
N LYS A 56 7.50 -11.13 -19.33
CA LYS A 56 6.51 -12.00 -19.97
C LYS A 56 5.93 -13.08 -19.05
N ARG A 57 5.88 -12.82 -17.75
CA ARG A 57 5.31 -13.76 -16.74
C ARG A 57 3.82 -13.55 -16.51
N THR A 58 3.31 -12.39 -16.87
CA THR A 58 1.91 -11.97 -16.65
C THR A 58 1.46 -11.04 -17.76
N ASP A 59 0.15 -10.95 -17.97
CA ASP A 59 -0.46 -9.97 -18.86
C ASP A 59 -0.31 -8.53 -18.36
N PHE A 60 -0.78 -7.58 -19.17
CA PHE A 60 -0.72 -6.15 -18.88
C PHE A 60 -1.37 -5.83 -17.51
N PRO A 61 -0.69 -5.07 -16.63
CA PRO A 61 -1.24 -4.70 -15.32
C PRO A 61 -2.57 -3.95 -15.45
N ARG A 62 -3.56 -4.35 -14.65
CA ARG A 62 -4.87 -3.69 -14.59
C ARG A 62 -5.11 -3.08 -13.22
N PHE A 63 -5.78 -1.92 -13.19
CA PHE A 63 -6.21 -1.30 -11.94
C PHE A 63 -7.20 -2.22 -11.19
N LYS A 64 -7.14 -2.18 -9.85
CA LYS A 64 -8.11 -2.88 -9.00
C LYS A 64 -9.50 -2.25 -9.18
N LYS A 65 -10.54 -3.08 -9.17
CA LYS A 65 -11.94 -2.64 -9.17
C LYS A 65 -12.40 -2.45 -7.72
N LYS A 66 -13.14 -1.37 -7.45
CA LYS A 66 -13.77 -1.12 -6.15
C LYS A 66 -14.67 -2.30 -5.76
N GLY A 67 -14.59 -2.76 -4.52
CA GLY A 67 -15.37 -3.91 -4.02
C GLY A 67 -14.77 -5.27 -4.36
N GLN A 68 -13.64 -5.32 -5.08
CA GLN A 68 -12.93 -6.56 -5.35
C GLN A 68 -11.50 -6.49 -4.85
N ARG A 69 -11.18 -7.35 -3.86
CA ARG A 69 -9.83 -7.48 -3.28
C ARG A 69 -9.32 -6.17 -2.68
N ASP A 70 -10.24 -5.45 -2.02
CA ASP A 70 -10.00 -4.22 -1.28
C ASP A 70 -9.13 -4.55 -0.06
N SER A 71 -7.83 -4.49 -0.28
CA SER A 71 -6.83 -4.82 0.73
C SER A 71 -5.63 -3.91 0.59
N PHE A 72 -5.09 -3.52 1.74
CA PHE A 72 -3.90 -2.67 1.83
C PHE A 72 -3.02 -3.13 2.99
N ARG A 73 -1.72 -2.84 2.87
CA ARG A 73 -0.69 -3.37 3.76
C ARG A 73 0.05 -2.25 4.48
N TYR A 74 0.28 -2.43 5.77
CA TYR A 74 1.24 -1.67 6.56
C TYR A 74 2.52 -2.48 6.72
N PRO A 75 3.63 -2.04 6.10
CA PRO A 75 4.89 -2.75 6.12
C PRO A 75 5.80 -2.38 7.30
N ASP A 76 5.43 -1.38 8.12
CA ASP A 76 6.28 -0.89 9.20
C ASP A 76 5.77 -1.37 10.57
N PRO A 77 6.51 -2.26 11.27
CA PRO A 77 6.13 -2.74 12.61
C PRO A 77 6.05 -1.61 13.64
N LYS A 78 6.86 -0.55 13.50
CA LYS A 78 6.95 0.53 14.51
C LYS A 78 5.68 1.37 14.59
N GLN A 79 4.92 1.40 13.50
CA GLN A 79 3.68 2.18 13.40
C GLN A 79 2.46 1.43 13.92
N ILE A 80 2.61 0.14 14.20
CA ILE A 80 1.52 -0.77 14.51
C ILE A 80 1.61 -1.15 15.98
N ARG A 81 0.50 -1.08 16.70
CA ARG A 81 0.42 -1.60 18.07
C ARG A 81 -0.62 -2.69 18.12
N LEU A 82 -0.24 -3.85 18.63
CA LEU A 82 -1.14 -4.99 18.77
C LEU A 82 -1.53 -5.16 20.25
N ASP A 83 -2.82 -5.09 20.52
CA ASP A 83 -3.41 -5.47 21.81
C ASP A 83 -4.16 -6.79 21.63
N GLN A 84 -3.46 -7.87 21.98
CA GLN A 84 -4.00 -9.23 21.85
C GLN A 84 -5.06 -9.57 22.91
N GLY A 85 -5.04 -8.90 24.07
CA GLY A 85 -5.99 -9.12 25.15
C GLY A 85 -7.37 -8.60 24.76
N ASN A 86 -7.42 -7.39 24.20
CA ASN A 86 -8.68 -6.78 23.76
C ASN A 86 -9.03 -7.07 22.30
N ARG A 87 -8.20 -7.84 21.58
CA ARG A 87 -8.34 -8.16 20.14
C ARG A 87 -8.40 -6.89 19.29
N ARG A 88 -7.53 -5.93 19.60
CA ARG A 88 -7.43 -4.64 18.93
C ARG A 88 -6.06 -4.45 18.28
N ILE A 89 -6.05 -3.74 17.18
CA ILE A 89 -4.84 -3.32 16.48
C ILE A 89 -4.93 -1.82 16.22
N PHE A 90 -3.87 -1.10 16.56
CA PHE A 90 -3.71 0.30 16.24
C PHE A 90 -3.03 0.44 14.89
N LEU A 91 -3.63 1.23 14.01
CA LEU A 91 -3.07 1.60 12.71
C LEU A 91 -3.01 3.13 12.60
N PRO A 92 -1.95 3.70 12.02
CA PRO A 92 -1.88 5.14 11.75
C PRO A 92 -3.08 5.59 10.92
N LYS A 93 -3.63 6.78 11.25
CA LYS A 93 -4.82 7.41 10.65
C LYS A 93 -6.16 6.70 10.90
N LEU A 94 -6.16 5.39 11.15
CA LEU A 94 -7.38 4.61 11.42
C LEU A 94 -7.64 4.41 12.92
N GLY A 95 -6.62 4.56 13.77
CA GLY A 95 -6.76 4.38 15.21
C GLY A 95 -6.86 2.91 15.62
N TRP A 96 -7.56 2.65 16.72
CA TRP A 96 -7.78 1.30 17.24
C TRP A 96 -8.93 0.61 16.51
N LEU A 97 -8.60 -0.50 15.85
CA LEU A 97 -9.56 -1.37 15.17
C LEU A 97 -9.65 -2.71 15.88
N ARG A 98 -10.85 -3.28 15.94
CA ARG A 98 -11.02 -4.66 16.38
C ARG A 98 -10.66 -5.59 15.23
N PHE A 99 -9.94 -6.67 15.52
CA PHE A 99 -9.64 -7.70 14.54
C PHE A 99 -10.16 -9.06 15.00
N ARG A 100 -10.41 -9.95 14.04
CA ARG A 100 -10.75 -11.34 14.32
C ARG A 100 -9.47 -12.10 14.69
N LYS A 101 -9.32 -12.44 15.97
CA LYS A 101 -8.18 -13.24 16.45
C LYS A 101 -8.43 -14.72 16.19
N SER A 102 -7.80 -15.27 15.14
CA SER A 102 -7.83 -16.70 14.83
C SER A 102 -6.68 -17.48 15.47
N ARG A 103 -5.52 -16.82 15.67
CA ARG A 103 -4.31 -17.38 16.27
C ARG A 103 -3.63 -16.34 17.16
N GLU A 104 -2.92 -16.81 18.18
CA GLU A 104 -2.00 -15.95 18.95
C GLU A 104 -0.87 -15.47 18.04
N VAL A 105 -0.53 -14.18 18.15
CA VAL A 105 0.61 -13.61 17.46
C VAL A 105 1.83 -13.79 18.35
N LEU A 106 2.77 -14.61 17.90
CA LEU A 106 4.04 -14.84 18.60
C LEU A 106 5.09 -13.83 18.09
N GLY A 107 5.64 -13.04 19.00
CA GLY A 107 6.67 -12.04 18.69
C GLY A 107 6.13 -10.73 18.08
N THR A 108 6.99 -10.02 17.34
CA THR A 108 6.69 -8.69 16.79
C THR A 108 5.96 -8.79 15.45
N VAL A 109 4.87 -8.05 15.31
CA VAL A 109 4.13 -7.93 14.04
C VAL A 109 4.97 -7.18 13.02
N LYS A 110 5.44 -7.86 11.96
CA LYS A 110 6.23 -7.24 10.89
C LYS A 110 5.38 -6.54 9.83
N ASN A 111 4.32 -7.20 9.39
CA ASN A 111 3.43 -6.72 8.34
C ASN A 111 1.98 -6.93 8.77
N VAL A 112 1.12 -5.99 8.44
CA VAL A 112 -0.33 -6.12 8.64
C VAL A 112 -1.04 -5.87 7.33
N THR A 113 -1.96 -6.75 6.98
CA THR A 113 -2.86 -6.58 5.84
C THR A 113 -4.27 -6.41 6.37
N VAL A 114 -4.94 -5.34 5.95
CA VAL A 114 -6.37 -5.13 6.17
C VAL A 114 -7.08 -5.51 4.88
N SER A 115 -8.11 -6.34 4.97
CA SER A 115 -8.90 -6.87 3.86
C SER A 115 -10.34 -7.09 4.28
#